data_AF-A0AAV9C3M5-F1
#
_entry.id   AF-A0AAV9C3M5-F1
#
_cell.length_a   1.000
_cell.length_b   1.000
_cell.length_c   1.000
_cell.angle_alpha   90.00
_cell.angle_beta   90.00
_cell.angle_gamma   90.00
#
_symmetry.space_group_name_H-M   'P 1'
#
loop_
_entity.id
_entity.type
_entity.pdbx_description
1 polymer ?
#
loop_
_entity_poly.entity_id
_entity_poly.type
_entity_poly.pdbx_seq_one_letter_code
_entity_poly.pdbx_strand_id
1 'polypeptide(L)'
;MPKHYRPPEGNAAKYITRTKAVHYLQVSLSTFRRLCVLKGVFPQDPKKKVEGNHKTYYHMKDIMFLAHEPLLEKFRNIRAYDRKVKKAKAKKNKKLVKCLLSRKPNYKLDHLIKERRLCILKGVFPRDPKKKVKGNHKTYYHMKDIMFLAHEPLLEKFRNIRAYDRKVKKAKAKKNKKLVKRLLSQKPNYKLDHLIKERYPKFIDALRDLDDCLTMAEVEGQKITWLTR
;
A
#
# COMPACT_ATOMS: atom_id res chain seq x y z
N MET A 1 44.52 -11.12 20.70
CA MET A 1 43.75 -9.87 20.93
C MET A 1 42.38 -9.97 20.26
N PRO A 2 41.26 -9.77 20.97
CA PRO A 2 39.94 -9.79 20.35
C PRO A 2 39.81 -8.61 19.38
N LYS A 3 39.41 -8.86 18.14
CA LYS A 3 39.17 -7.80 17.14
C LYS A 3 38.00 -6.93 17.62
N HIS A 4 38.28 -5.68 17.98
CA HIS A 4 37.24 -4.71 18.29
C HIS A 4 36.33 -4.54 17.07
N TYR A 5 35.02 -4.76 17.27
CA TYR A 5 34.02 -4.56 16.22
C TYR A 5 33.95 -3.08 15.88
N ARG A 6 34.48 -2.70 14.70
CA ARG A 6 34.26 -1.37 14.14
C ARG A 6 32.96 -1.39 13.35
N PRO A 7 31.97 -0.53 13.67
CA PRO A 7 30.76 -0.44 12.88
C PRO A 7 31.11 -0.05 11.44
N PRO A 8 30.37 -0.56 10.44
CA PRO A 8 30.64 -0.23 9.05
C PRO A 8 30.43 1.27 8.82
N GLU A 9 31.35 1.89 8.08
CA GLU A 9 31.31 3.30 7.72
C GLU A 9 31.09 3.48 6.20
N GLY A 10 30.57 4.64 5.78
CA GLY A 10 30.36 4.95 4.37
C GLY A 10 29.19 4.21 3.71
N ASN A 11 29.38 3.73 2.48
CA ASN A 11 28.31 3.11 1.68
C ASN A 11 27.79 1.80 2.29
N ALA A 12 28.64 1.04 2.99
CA ALA A 12 28.26 -0.20 3.66
C ALA A 12 27.25 0.03 4.79
N ALA A 13 27.28 1.21 5.43
CA ALA A 13 26.32 1.60 6.46
C ALA A 13 25.01 2.13 5.87
N LYS A 14 25.06 2.72 4.67
CA LYS A 14 23.93 3.43 4.05
C LYS A 14 23.02 2.51 3.26
N TYR A 15 23.56 1.47 2.66
CA TYR A 15 22.84 0.59 1.75
C TYR A 15 22.86 -0.86 2.22
N ILE A 16 21.75 -1.55 2.00
CA ILE A 16 21.58 -2.97 2.31
C ILE A 16 21.09 -3.70 1.06
N THR A 17 21.59 -4.91 0.83
CA THR A 17 21.16 -5.73 -0.30
C THR A 17 19.77 -6.31 -0.07
N ARG A 18 19.02 -6.54 -1.16
CA ARG A 18 17.66 -7.10 -1.11
C ARG A 18 17.55 -8.33 -0.20
N THR A 19 18.47 -9.28 -0.35
CA THR A 19 18.45 -10.53 0.42
C THR A 19 18.61 -10.24 1.92
N LYS A 20 19.58 -9.38 2.29
CA LYS A 20 19.78 -8.97 3.68
C LYS A 20 18.57 -8.21 4.24
N ALA A 21 17.95 -7.33 3.46
CA ALA A 21 16.75 -6.60 3.86
C ALA A 21 15.56 -7.54 4.14
N VAL A 22 15.37 -8.55 3.29
CA VAL A 22 14.33 -9.59 3.47
C VAL A 22 14.55 -10.39 4.74
N HIS A 23 15.81 -10.80 5.00
CA HIS A 23 16.16 -11.51 6.23
C HIS A 23 15.98 -10.65 7.47
N TYR A 24 16.41 -9.38 7.42
CA TYR A 24 16.26 -8.42 8.51
C TYR A 24 14.80 -8.18 8.91
N LEU A 25 13.92 -8.00 7.92
CA LEU A 25 12.48 -7.80 8.13
C LEU A 25 11.72 -9.10 8.47
N GLN A 26 12.36 -10.26 8.30
CA GLN A 26 11.80 -11.61 8.52
C GLN A 26 10.53 -11.89 7.68
N VAL A 27 10.46 -11.34 6.47
CA VAL A 27 9.34 -11.51 5.54
C VAL A 27 9.72 -12.39 4.35
N SER A 28 8.75 -12.89 3.59
CA SER A 28 9.04 -13.52 2.29
C SER A 28 9.34 -12.47 1.23
N LEU A 29 10.07 -12.85 0.18
CA LEU A 29 10.39 -11.96 -0.94
C LEU A 29 9.14 -11.34 -1.59
N SER A 30 8.06 -12.12 -1.72
CA SER A 30 6.78 -11.64 -2.27
C SER A 30 6.13 -10.56 -1.39
N THR A 31 6.17 -10.74 -0.07
CA THR A 31 5.64 -9.75 0.88
C THR A 31 6.52 -8.52 0.95
N PHE A 32 7.84 -8.70 0.89
CA PHE A 32 8.80 -7.59 0.80
C PHE A 32 8.53 -6.71 -0.43
N ARG A 33 8.37 -7.30 -1.62
CA ARG A 33 8.01 -6.54 -2.83
C ARG A 33 6.70 -5.77 -2.67
N ARG A 34 5.67 -6.39 -2.10
CA ARG A 34 4.38 -5.71 -1.84
C ARG A 34 4.53 -4.55 -0.85
N LEU A 35 5.32 -4.72 0.21
CA LEU A 35 5.61 -3.67 1.18
C LEU A 35 6.36 -2.51 0.53
N CYS A 36 7.37 -2.81 -0.29
CA CYS A 36 8.12 -1.80 -1.05
C CYS A 36 7.20 -0.98 -1.95
N VAL A 37 6.30 -1.61 -2.71
CA VAL A 37 5.32 -0.91 -3.56
C VAL A 37 4.36 -0.08 -2.72
N LEU A 38 3.80 -0.64 -1.64
CA LEU A 38 2.85 0.07 -0.78
C LEU A 38 3.44 1.30 -0.08
N LYS A 39 4.75 1.30 0.15
CA LYS A 39 5.46 2.39 0.83
C LYS A 39 6.31 3.26 -0.07
N GLY A 40 6.41 2.93 -1.36
CA GLY A 40 7.29 3.64 -2.28
C GLY A 40 8.76 3.50 -1.91
N VAL A 41 9.18 2.33 -1.43
CA VAL A 41 10.60 2.04 -1.19
C VAL A 41 11.19 1.47 -2.47
N PHE A 42 12.00 2.27 -3.14
CA PHE A 42 12.61 1.93 -4.43
C PHE A 42 14.03 1.40 -4.27
N PRO A 43 14.46 0.51 -5.17
CA PRO A 43 15.86 0.10 -5.24
C PRO A 43 16.75 1.31 -5.57
N GLN A 44 17.99 1.25 -5.09
CA GLN A 44 18.99 2.30 -5.23
C GLN A 44 20.23 1.75 -5.90
N ASP A 45 20.89 2.58 -6.71
CA ASP A 45 22.18 2.27 -7.33
C ASP A 45 23.30 3.08 -6.66
N PRO A 46 23.97 2.52 -5.64
CA PRO A 46 25.06 3.22 -4.97
C PRO A 46 26.27 3.35 -5.89
N LYS A 47 26.94 4.51 -5.84
CA LYS A 47 28.16 4.80 -6.63
C LYS A 47 29.25 3.73 -6.50
N LYS A 48 29.40 3.15 -5.31
CA LYS A 48 30.30 2.01 -5.04
C LYS A 48 29.49 0.88 -4.40
N LYS A 49 29.37 -0.25 -5.10
CA LYS A 49 28.62 -1.44 -4.68
C LYS A 49 29.52 -2.38 -3.88
N VAL A 50 29.21 -2.54 -2.59
CA VAL A 50 30.11 -3.22 -1.62
C VAL A 50 30.03 -4.75 -1.70
N GLU A 51 28.87 -5.31 -2.05
CA GLU A 51 28.62 -6.77 -2.03
C GLU A 51 28.51 -7.40 -3.42
N GLY A 52 28.81 -6.64 -4.48
CA GLY A 52 28.75 -7.08 -5.88
C GLY A 52 27.82 -6.22 -6.76
N ASN A 53 28.09 -6.24 -8.07
CA ASN A 53 27.45 -5.34 -9.04
C ASN A 53 26.00 -5.73 -9.38
N HIS A 54 25.72 -7.04 -9.44
CA HIS A 54 24.41 -7.60 -9.83
C HIS A 54 23.35 -7.60 -8.71
N LYS A 55 23.68 -7.05 -7.54
CA LYS A 55 22.76 -7.01 -6.39
C LYS A 55 21.93 -5.74 -6.41
N THR A 56 20.66 -5.87 -6.05
CA THR A 56 19.77 -4.74 -5.81
C THR A 56 19.99 -4.21 -4.40
N TYR A 57 20.25 -2.90 -4.27
CA TYR A 57 20.46 -2.24 -2.99
C TYR A 57 19.23 -1.41 -2.60
N TYR A 58 19.03 -1.22 -1.31
CA TYR A 58 18.01 -0.35 -0.71
C TYR A 58 18.69 0.51 0.36
N HIS A 59 18.13 1.67 0.68
CA HIS A 59 18.63 2.43 1.82
C HIS A 59 18.30 1.73 3.14
N MET A 60 19.27 1.68 4.05
CA MET A 60 19.09 1.16 5.40
C MET A 60 18.00 1.93 6.17
N LYS A 61 17.87 3.25 5.93
CA LYS A 61 16.84 4.09 6.54
C LYS A 61 15.42 3.64 6.15
N ASP A 62 15.22 3.29 4.88
CA ASP A 62 13.91 2.86 4.38
C ASP A 62 13.55 1.46 4.89
N ILE A 63 14.55 0.57 4.99
CA ILE A 63 14.35 -0.75 5.58
C ILE A 63 14.03 -0.64 7.08
N MET A 64 14.71 0.24 7.80
CA MET A 64 14.40 0.51 9.21
C MET A 64 12.99 1.08 9.38
N PHE A 65 12.58 1.96 8.47
CA PHE A 65 11.22 2.48 8.43
C PHE A 65 10.18 1.37 8.19
N LEU A 66 10.45 0.44 7.28
CA LEU A 66 9.60 -0.75 7.07
C LEU A 66 9.57 -1.67 8.30
N ALA A 67 10.66 -1.76 9.06
CA ALA A 67 10.76 -2.60 10.25
C ALA A 67 9.85 -2.11 11.40
N HIS A 68 9.72 -0.79 11.56
CA HIS A 68 8.87 -0.19 12.59
C HIS A 68 7.40 -0.08 12.18
N GLU A 69 7.01 -0.58 11.00
CA GLU A 69 5.66 -0.40 10.51
C GLU A 69 4.65 -1.40 11.13
N PRO A 70 3.52 -0.95 11.71
CA PRO A 70 2.50 -1.87 12.25
C PRO A 70 1.83 -2.79 11.21
N LEU A 71 2.00 -2.54 9.90
CA LEU A 71 1.55 -3.49 8.86
C LEU A 71 2.41 -4.77 8.83
N LEU A 72 3.70 -4.68 9.19
CA LEU A 72 4.61 -5.83 9.20
C LEU A 72 4.08 -6.95 10.11
N GLU A 73 3.61 -6.58 11.29
CA GLU A 73 3.04 -7.51 12.27
C GLU A 73 1.75 -8.16 11.77
N LYS A 74 0.93 -7.43 11.02
CA LYS A 74 -0.26 -8.00 10.38
C LYS A 74 0.11 -9.04 9.32
N PHE A 75 1.13 -8.78 8.50
CA PHE A 75 1.61 -9.76 7.51
C PHE A 75 2.21 -11.01 8.17
N ARG A 76 2.91 -10.86 9.30
CA ARG A 76 3.42 -11.99 10.10
C ARG A 76 2.28 -12.84 10.64
N ASN A 77 1.25 -12.21 11.20
CA ASN A 77 0.06 -12.88 11.70
C ASN A 77 -0.72 -13.62 10.60
N ILE A 78 -0.87 -13.00 9.41
CA ILE A 78 -1.45 -13.65 8.23
C ILE A 78 -0.65 -14.90 7.87
N ARG A 79 0.68 -14.79 7.79
CA ARG A 79 1.56 -15.91 7.42
C ARG A 79 1.50 -17.04 8.44
N ALA A 80 1.49 -16.72 9.74
CA ALA A 80 1.33 -17.69 10.81
C ALA A 80 -0.02 -18.43 10.70
N TYR A 81 -1.08 -17.70 10.38
CA TYR A 81 -2.41 -18.26 10.14
C TYR A 81 -2.43 -19.20 8.92
N ASP A 82 -1.88 -18.76 7.79
CA ASP A 82 -1.80 -19.56 6.58
C ASP A 82 -0.98 -20.83 6.80
N ARG A 83 0.09 -20.77 7.61
CA ARG A 83 0.84 -21.97 8.03
C ARG A 83 -0.01 -22.94 8.85
N LYS A 84 -0.83 -22.44 9.80
CA LYS A 84 -1.77 -23.28 10.56
C LYS A 84 -2.77 -23.99 9.63
N VAL A 85 -3.31 -23.27 8.65
CA VAL A 85 -4.21 -23.84 7.63
C VAL A 85 -3.48 -24.89 6.78
N LYS A 86 -2.28 -24.61 6.29
CA LYS A 86 -1.48 -25.57 5.50
C LYS A 86 -1.17 -26.83 6.29
N LYS A 87 -0.79 -26.70 7.57
CA LYS A 87 -0.52 -27.84 8.46
C LYS A 87 -1.79 -28.68 8.69
N ALA A 88 -2.94 -28.04 8.90
CA ALA A 88 -4.22 -28.75 9.04
C ALA A 88 -4.65 -29.47 7.75
N LYS A 89 -4.41 -28.86 6.58
CA LYS A 89 -4.62 -29.48 5.27
C LYS A 89 -3.71 -30.68 5.05
N ALA A 90 -2.42 -30.56 5.37
CA ALA A 90 -1.45 -31.66 5.27
C ALA A 90 -1.84 -32.87 6.14
N LYS A 91 -2.38 -32.61 7.34
CA LYS A 91 -2.93 -33.63 8.25
C LYS A 91 -4.32 -34.16 7.84
N LYS A 92 -4.88 -33.73 6.70
CA LYS A 92 -6.23 -34.09 6.21
C LYS A 92 -7.39 -33.85 7.21
N ASN A 93 -7.21 -32.98 8.22
CA ASN A 93 -8.27 -32.68 9.19
C ASN A 93 -9.27 -31.65 8.62
N LYS A 94 -10.27 -32.17 7.88
CA LYS A 94 -11.27 -31.36 7.15
C LYS A 94 -12.07 -30.41 8.05
N LYS A 95 -12.46 -30.85 9.27
CA LYS A 95 -13.23 -30.04 10.23
C LYS A 95 -12.46 -28.81 10.69
N LEU A 96 -11.19 -28.99 11.08
CA LEU A 96 -10.31 -27.91 11.52
C LEU A 96 -10.03 -26.91 10.38
N VAL A 97 -9.80 -27.40 9.16
CA VAL A 97 -9.58 -26.54 7.98
C VAL A 97 -10.79 -25.66 7.70
N LYS A 98 -12.01 -26.20 7.78
CA LYS A 98 -13.25 -25.44 7.58
C LYS A 98 -13.42 -24.33 8.63
N CYS A 99 -13.10 -24.62 9.89
CA CYS A 99 -13.12 -23.65 10.98
C CYS A 99 -12.06 -22.52 10.82
N LEU A 100 -10.86 -22.87 10.36
CA LEU A 100 -9.81 -21.89 10.07
C LEU A 100 -10.10 -21.08 8.79
N LEU A 101 -10.83 -21.61 7.82
CA LEU A 101 -11.22 -20.81 6.66
C LEU A 101 -12.31 -19.79 7.03
N SER A 102 -13.26 -20.17 7.90
CA SER A 102 -14.33 -19.26 8.33
C SER A 102 -13.87 -18.15 9.25
N ARG A 103 -12.83 -18.38 10.07
CA ARG A 103 -12.27 -17.41 11.03
C ARG A 103 -11.10 -16.58 10.47
N LYS A 104 -10.92 -16.55 9.15
CA LYS A 104 -9.77 -15.88 8.54
C LYS A 104 -9.74 -14.39 8.92
N PRO A 105 -8.63 -13.86 9.47
CA PRO A 105 -8.55 -12.46 9.86
C PRO A 105 -8.67 -11.56 8.63
N ASN A 106 -9.62 -10.61 8.66
CA ASN A 106 -9.85 -9.65 7.59
C ASN A 106 -9.24 -8.29 7.97
N TYR A 107 -8.10 -7.96 7.37
CA TYR A 107 -7.45 -6.67 7.55
C TYR A 107 -7.98 -5.70 6.50
N LYS A 108 -8.94 -4.85 6.88
CA LYS A 108 -9.42 -3.78 6.01
C LYS A 108 -8.33 -2.72 5.85
N LEU A 109 -7.72 -2.64 4.67
CA LEU A 109 -6.72 -1.62 4.30
C LEU A 109 -7.38 -0.27 3.96
N ASP A 110 -8.36 0.14 4.78
CA ASP A 110 -9.45 1.01 4.28
C ASP A 110 -9.34 2.49 4.67
N HIS A 111 -8.53 2.88 5.66
CA HIS A 111 -8.50 4.28 6.09
C HIS A 111 -7.38 5.11 5.45
N LEU A 112 -6.21 4.50 5.18
CA LEU A 112 -5.05 5.23 4.66
C LEU A 112 -5.06 5.43 3.14
N ILE A 113 -5.72 4.53 2.39
CA ILE A 113 -5.76 4.55 0.92
C ILE A 113 -6.85 5.51 0.41
N LYS A 114 -7.97 5.67 1.13
CA LYS A 114 -9.09 6.50 0.66
C LYS A 114 -8.81 8.00 0.74
N GLU A 115 -8.08 8.44 1.76
CA GLU A 115 -7.72 9.85 1.93
C GLU A 115 -6.50 10.24 1.08
N ARG A 116 -5.59 9.29 0.75
CA ARG A 116 -4.44 9.54 -0.14
C ARG A 116 -4.77 9.51 -1.63
N ARG A 117 -5.93 8.99 -2.04
CA ARG A 117 -6.34 8.94 -3.46
C ARG A 117 -6.32 10.32 -4.11
N LEU A 118 -6.77 11.34 -3.39
CA LEU A 118 -6.79 12.70 -3.92
C LEU A 118 -5.38 13.29 -4.04
N CYS A 119 -4.51 13.06 -3.05
CA CYS A 119 -3.09 13.43 -3.12
C CYS A 119 -2.38 12.74 -4.30
N ILE A 120 -2.68 11.46 -4.57
CA ILE A 120 -2.12 10.70 -5.69
C ILE A 120 -2.63 11.24 -7.03
N LEU A 121 -3.94 11.50 -7.14
CA LEU A 121 -4.57 12.02 -8.36
C LEU A 121 -4.06 13.40 -8.76
N LYS A 122 -3.72 14.25 -7.78
CA LYS A 122 -3.21 15.61 -7.99
C LYS A 122 -1.69 15.73 -7.88
N GLY A 123 -0.97 14.63 -7.65
CA GLY A 123 0.50 14.64 -7.55
C GLY A 123 1.03 15.42 -6.33
N VAL A 124 0.28 15.45 -5.22
CA VAL A 124 0.72 16.08 -3.97
C VAL A 124 1.51 15.07 -3.15
N PHE A 125 2.82 15.25 -3.11
CA PHE A 125 3.75 14.34 -2.44
C PHE A 125 4.13 14.84 -1.04
N PRO A 126 4.38 13.92 -0.09
CA PRO A 126 4.91 14.29 1.22
C PRO A 126 6.29 14.93 1.08
N ARG A 127 6.59 15.89 1.94
CA ARG A 127 7.85 16.64 2.02
C ARG A 127 8.57 16.30 3.33
N ASP A 128 9.90 16.36 3.30
CA ASP A 128 10.73 16.24 4.50
C ASP A 128 11.32 17.61 4.89
N PRO A 129 10.64 18.38 5.76
CA PRO A 129 11.15 19.67 6.21
C PRO A 129 12.39 19.48 7.09
N LYS A 130 13.30 20.47 7.03
CA LYS A 130 14.56 20.46 7.81
C LYS A 130 14.32 20.39 9.32
N LYS A 131 13.22 20.98 9.82
CA LYS A 131 12.80 20.92 11.24
C LYS A 131 11.41 20.28 11.35
N LYS A 132 11.30 19.16 12.07
CA LYS A 132 10.06 18.39 12.25
C LYS A 132 9.43 18.65 13.62
N VAL A 133 8.63 19.72 13.72
CA VAL A 133 8.06 20.24 14.98
C VAL A 133 7.14 19.23 15.69
N LYS A 134 6.41 18.39 14.94
CA LYS A 134 5.42 17.43 15.49
C LYS A 134 5.97 15.99 15.58
N GLY A 135 7.28 15.81 15.44
CA GLY A 135 7.97 14.51 15.51
C GLY A 135 8.23 13.85 14.14
N ASN A 136 9.09 12.83 14.15
CA ASN A 136 9.61 12.16 12.95
C ASN A 136 8.63 11.17 12.30
N HIS A 137 7.64 10.68 13.06
CA HIS A 137 6.68 9.67 12.59
C HIS A 137 5.48 10.27 11.82
N LYS A 138 5.51 11.57 11.52
CA LYS A 138 4.46 12.27 10.79
C LYS A 138 4.93 12.63 9.38
N THR A 139 4.00 12.54 8.43
CA THR A 139 4.22 13.00 7.06
C THR A 139 3.83 14.47 6.97
N TYR A 140 4.73 15.29 6.45
CA TYR A 140 4.52 16.73 6.29
C TYR A 140 4.17 17.01 4.83
N TYR A 141 3.30 17.99 4.60
CA TYR A 141 2.96 18.52 3.29
C TYR A 141 3.08 20.04 3.35
N HIS A 142 3.26 20.72 2.22
CA HIS A 142 3.17 22.18 2.24
C HIS A 142 1.73 22.59 2.49
N MET A 143 1.57 23.65 3.28
CA MET A 143 0.25 24.25 3.52
C MET A 143 -0.41 24.69 2.21
N LYS A 144 0.37 25.19 1.25
CA LYS A 144 -0.12 25.57 -0.09
C LYS A 144 -0.79 24.40 -0.81
N ASP A 145 -0.13 23.24 -0.85
CA ASP A 145 -0.64 22.04 -1.53
C ASP A 145 -1.91 21.48 -0.84
N ILE A 146 -1.96 21.53 0.49
CA ILE A 146 -3.14 21.11 1.26
C ILE A 146 -4.31 22.08 1.09
N MET A 147 -4.03 23.38 1.08
CA MET A 147 -5.04 24.41 0.87
C MET A 147 -5.60 24.33 -0.55
N PHE A 148 -4.76 24.04 -1.55
CA PHE A 148 -5.19 23.75 -2.91
C PHE A 148 -6.11 22.52 -2.97
N LEU A 149 -5.76 21.42 -2.30
CA LEU A 149 -6.59 20.22 -2.21
C LEU A 149 -7.93 20.47 -1.49
N ALA A 150 -7.99 21.41 -0.56
CA ALA A 150 -9.20 21.72 0.20
C ALA A 150 -10.27 22.44 -0.64
N HIS A 151 -9.87 23.20 -1.66
CA HIS A 151 -10.78 23.91 -2.56
C HIS A 151 -11.24 23.06 -3.75
N GLU A 152 -10.84 21.79 -3.79
CA GLU A 152 -11.05 20.93 -4.94
C GLU A 152 -12.45 20.26 -4.89
N PRO A 153 -13.25 20.34 -5.98
CA PRO A 153 -14.66 19.93 -5.95
C PRO A 153 -14.89 18.41 -5.84
N LEU A 154 -13.88 17.56 -6.10
CA LEU A 154 -14.01 16.12 -5.85
C LEU A 154 -14.03 15.80 -4.35
N LEU A 155 -13.42 16.64 -3.51
CA LEU A 155 -13.40 16.43 -2.06
C LEU A 155 -14.83 16.33 -1.48
N GLU A 156 -15.74 17.19 -1.94
CA GLU A 156 -17.13 17.18 -1.49
C GLU A 156 -17.89 15.94 -2.00
N LYS A 157 -17.61 15.51 -3.24
CA LYS A 157 -18.16 14.25 -3.78
C LYS A 157 -17.69 13.04 -2.96
N PHE A 158 -16.42 12.99 -2.56
CA PHE A 158 -15.90 11.93 -1.69
C PHE A 158 -16.52 11.94 -0.29
N ARG A 159 -16.75 13.12 0.28
CA ARG A 159 -17.45 13.26 1.57
C ARG A 159 -18.89 12.73 1.48
N ASN A 160 -19.60 13.06 0.41
CA ASN A 160 -20.95 12.57 0.14
C ASN A 160 -20.98 11.05 -0.02
N ILE A 161 -20.04 10.47 -0.76
CA ILE A 161 -19.91 9.01 -0.91
C ILE A 161 -19.62 8.34 0.44
N ARG A 162 -18.73 8.91 1.27
CA ARG A 162 -18.44 8.39 2.62
C ARG A 162 -19.66 8.47 3.54
N ALA A 163 -20.41 9.57 3.49
CA ALA A 163 -21.66 9.72 4.22
C ALA A 163 -22.70 8.68 3.78
N TYR A 164 -22.81 8.45 2.47
CA TYR A 164 -23.69 7.44 1.89
C TYR A 164 -23.29 6.02 2.31
N ASP A 165 -22.00 5.67 2.23
CA ASP A 165 -21.49 4.38 2.67
C ASP A 165 -21.73 4.16 4.18
N ARG A 166 -21.71 5.21 5.01
CA ARG A 166 -22.11 5.13 6.42
C ARG A 166 -23.60 4.80 6.57
N LYS A 167 -24.48 5.41 5.76
CA LYS A 167 -25.92 5.06 5.72
C LYS A 167 -26.13 3.60 5.34
N VAL A 168 -25.43 3.10 4.31
CA VAL A 168 -25.49 1.68 3.91
C VAL A 168 -25.02 0.76 5.04
N LYS A 169 -23.91 1.09 5.70
CA LYS A 169 -23.39 0.31 6.84
C LYS A 169 -24.39 0.28 7.99
N LYS A 170 -25.02 1.42 8.32
CA LYS A 170 -26.06 1.51 9.37
C LYS A 170 -27.28 0.65 9.02
N ALA A 171 -27.75 0.70 7.78
CA ALA A 171 -28.87 -0.13 7.31
C ALA A 171 -28.54 -1.64 7.34
N LYS A 172 -27.30 -2.01 6.96
CA LYS A 172 -26.80 -3.40 7.07
C LYS A 172 -26.74 -3.86 8.52
N ALA A 173 -26.25 -3.02 9.44
CA ALA A 173 -26.17 -3.33 10.86
C ALA A 173 -27.58 -3.56 11.46
N LYS A 174 -28.57 -2.76 11.04
CA LYS A 174 -29.98 -2.93 11.41
C LYS A 174 -30.70 -4.09 10.68
N LYS A 175 -29.98 -4.87 9.86
CA LYS A 175 -30.51 -6.00 9.06
C LYS A 175 -31.70 -5.66 8.13
N ASN A 176 -31.92 -4.39 7.79
CA ASN A 176 -33.00 -4.01 6.89
C ASN A 176 -32.61 -4.27 5.42
N LYS A 177 -32.91 -5.47 4.92
CA LYS A 177 -32.49 -5.93 3.58
C LYS A 177 -33.07 -5.10 2.44
N LYS A 178 -34.33 -4.64 2.54
CA LYS A 178 -35.00 -3.83 1.50
C LYS A 178 -34.33 -2.47 1.33
N LEU A 179 -34.06 -1.79 2.45
CA LEU A 179 -33.37 -0.49 2.44
C LEU A 179 -31.94 -0.62 1.90
N VAL A 180 -31.22 -1.67 2.28
CA VAL A 180 -29.86 -1.91 1.77
C VAL A 180 -29.85 -2.10 0.26
N LYS A 181 -30.81 -2.87 -0.31
CA LYS A 181 -30.91 -3.04 -1.77
C LYS A 181 -31.14 -1.70 -2.48
N ARG A 182 -32.07 -0.88 -1.98
CA ARG A 182 -32.34 0.46 -2.54
C ARG A 182 -31.12 1.39 -2.45
N LEU A 183 -30.41 1.36 -1.33
CA LEU A 183 -29.21 2.17 -1.17
C LEU A 183 -28.06 1.68 -2.06
N LEU A 184 -27.96 0.37 -2.34
CA LEU A 184 -26.94 -0.12 -3.25
C LEU A 184 -27.23 0.27 -4.71
N SER A 185 -28.50 0.28 -5.12
CA SER A 185 -28.88 0.70 -6.48
C SER A 185 -28.70 2.20 -6.72
N GLN A 186 -28.90 3.03 -5.69
CA GLN A 186 -28.79 4.49 -5.76
C GLN A 186 -27.43 5.02 -5.31
N LYS A 187 -26.38 4.21 -5.39
CA LYS A 187 -25.05 4.63 -4.94
C LYS A 187 -24.57 5.82 -5.80
N PRO A 188 -24.19 6.96 -5.19
CA PRO A 188 -23.72 8.11 -5.94
C PRO A 188 -22.44 7.78 -6.70
N ASN A 189 -22.41 8.15 -7.99
CA ASN A 189 -21.25 8.02 -8.86
C ASN A 189 -20.64 9.39 -9.15
N TYR A 190 -19.36 9.44 -9.51
CA TYR A 190 -18.65 10.64 -9.90
C TYR A 190 -17.77 10.34 -11.11
N LYS A 191 -17.75 11.27 -12.07
CA LYS A 191 -16.86 11.20 -13.23
C LYS A 191 -15.53 11.90 -12.93
N LEU A 192 -14.44 11.37 -13.47
CA LEU A 192 -13.09 11.94 -13.33
C LEU A 192 -12.71 12.86 -14.50
N ASP A 193 -13.62 13.08 -15.44
CA ASP A 193 -13.35 13.72 -16.74
C ASP A 193 -12.62 15.07 -16.63
N HIS A 194 -13.04 15.94 -15.72
CA HIS A 194 -12.39 17.22 -15.45
C HIS A 194 -10.94 17.08 -14.98
N LEU A 195 -10.64 16.08 -14.12
CA LEU A 195 -9.28 15.82 -13.66
C LEU A 195 -8.37 15.30 -14.78
N ILE A 196 -8.93 14.45 -15.64
CA ILE A 196 -8.21 13.89 -16.79
C ILE A 196 -7.85 15.01 -17.76
N LYS A 197 -8.80 15.92 -18.04
CA LYS A 197 -8.58 17.09 -18.90
C LYS A 197 -7.58 18.10 -18.32
N GLU A 198 -7.57 18.28 -17.00
CA GLU A 198 -6.58 19.13 -16.33
C GLU A 198 -5.16 18.53 -16.36
N ARG A 199 -5.05 17.20 -16.28
CA ARG A 199 -3.75 16.51 -16.29
C ARG A 199 -3.19 16.31 -17.69
N TYR A 200 -4.07 16.06 -18.66
CA TYR A 200 -3.73 15.82 -20.06
C TYR A 200 -4.48 16.82 -20.93
N PRO A 201 -3.99 18.06 -21.05
CA PRO A 201 -4.64 19.11 -21.84
C PRO A 201 -4.64 18.76 -23.34
N LYS A 202 -3.69 17.95 -23.81
CA LYS A 202 -3.62 17.44 -25.18
C LYS A 202 -3.74 15.91 -25.18
N PHE A 203 -4.32 15.38 -26.26
CA PHE A 203 -4.52 13.94 -26.43
C PHE A 203 -3.19 13.15 -26.48
N ILE A 204 -2.15 13.73 -27.07
CA ILE A 204 -0.81 13.11 -27.17
C ILE A 204 -0.20 12.88 -25.77
N ASP A 205 -0.43 13.78 -24.83
CA ASP A 205 0.08 13.63 -23.45
C ASP A 205 -0.61 12.45 -22.74
N ALA A 206 -1.89 12.22 -23.03
CA ALA A 206 -2.61 11.05 -22.52
C ALA A 206 -2.11 9.73 -23.12
N LEU A 207 -1.74 9.72 -24.41
CA LEU A 207 -1.21 8.54 -25.09
C LEU A 207 0.15 8.12 -24.54
N ARG A 208 1.02 9.07 -24.18
CA ARG A 208 2.35 8.76 -23.63
C ARG A 208 2.30 8.06 -22.27
N ASP A 209 1.29 8.36 -21.46
CA ASP A 209 1.06 7.73 -20.15
C ASP A 209 0.17 6.47 -20.23
N LEU A 210 -0.27 6.07 -21.43
CA LEU A 210 -1.19 4.94 -21.62
C LEU A 210 -0.51 3.57 -21.41
N ASP A 211 0.76 3.43 -21.77
CA ASP A 211 1.52 2.18 -21.60
C ASP A 211 1.63 1.76 -20.12
N ASP A 212 1.83 2.72 -19.22
CA ASP A 212 1.83 2.47 -17.77
C ASP A 212 0.44 2.07 -17.24
N CYS A 213 -0.64 2.53 -17.87
CA CYS A 213 -2.00 2.16 -17.51
C CYS A 213 -2.36 0.75 -18.00
N LEU A 214 -1.92 0.38 -19.21
CA LEU A 214 -2.18 -0.92 -19.83
C LEU A 214 -1.46 -2.05 -19.07
N THR A 215 -0.20 -1.83 -18.69
CA THR A 215 0.57 -2.80 -17.88
C THR A 215 -0.07 -3.06 -16.51
N MET A 216 -0.67 -2.05 -15.88
CA MET A 216 -1.41 -2.20 -14.62
C MET A 216 -2.74 -2.95 -14.78
N ALA A 217 -3.49 -2.66 -15.85
CA ALA A 217 -4.77 -3.30 -16.14
C ALA A 217 -4.61 -4.80 -16.46
N GLU A 218 -3.54 -5.16 -17.18
CA GLU A 218 -3.22 -6.55 -17.50
C GLU A 218 -2.92 -7.38 -16.23
N VAL A 219 -2.21 -6.80 -15.26
CA VAL A 219 -1.93 -7.43 -13.97
C VAL A 219 -3.19 -7.62 -13.11
N GLU A 220 -4.18 -6.74 -13.22
CA GLU A 220 -5.49 -6.93 -12.57
C GLU A 220 -6.37 -7.95 -13.31
N GLY A 221 -6.35 -7.97 -14.64
CA GLY A 221 -7.04 -8.95 -15.48
C GLY A 221 -6.59 -10.39 -15.19
N GLN A 222 -5.28 -10.61 -15.01
CA GLN A 222 -4.75 -11.91 -14.61
C GLN A 222 -5.25 -12.35 -13.22
N LYS A 223 -5.41 -11.44 -12.25
CA LYS A 223 -5.96 -11.81 -10.92
C LYS A 223 -7.42 -12.26 -10.98
N ILE A 224 -8.20 -11.77 -11.95
CA ILE A 224 -9.60 -12.15 -12.13
C ILE A 224 -9.71 -13.55 -12.78
N THR A 225 -8.81 -13.89 -13.70
CA THR A 225 -8.76 -15.24 -14.31
C THR A 225 -8.27 -16.32 -13.33
N TRP A 226 -7.38 -16.00 -12.39
CA TRP A 226 -6.99 -16.92 -11.29
C TRP A 226 -8.08 -17.18 -10.24
N LEU A 227 -9.17 -16.40 -10.22
CA LEU A 227 -10.32 -16.60 -9.33
C LEU A 227 -11.49 -17.33 -10.02
N THR A 228 -11.39 -17.56 -11.32
CA THR A 228 -12.42 -18.21 -12.16
C THR A 228 -11.93 -19.50 -12.85
N ARG A 229 -10.75 -20.01 -12.48
CA ARG A 229 -10.27 -21.37 -12.77
C ARG A 229 -10.08 -22.17 -11.49
#